data_AF-A0AAE4ANN7-F1
#
_entry.id   AF-A0AAE4ANN7-F1
#
_cell.length_a   1.000
_cell.length_b   1.000
_cell.length_c   1.000
_cell.angle_alpha   90.00
_cell.angle_beta   90.00
_cell.angle_gamma   90.00
#
_symmetry.space_group_name_H-M   'P 1'
#
loop_
_entity.id
_entity.type
_entity.pdbx_description
1 polymer ?
#
loop_
_entity_poly.entity_id
_entity_poly.type
_entity_poly.pdbx_seq_one_letter_code
_entity_poly.pdbx_strand_id
1 'polypeptide(L)'
;MRAYIKDNPRRLAVKRAHPELFRIIRNLSICGHTFAAIGNPFLLDAPVKRQVQISRSVTPEALAAAEADLLAAALHGAVLVSPCISPGEKQIARAALQAELPLIVILENGFPELYKPPKSYFDACAAGRLLMLAPWPHHSDRRSLTREQCLTLNSFAEQITQEDNTP
;
A
#
# COMPACT_ATOMS: atom_id res chain seq x y z
N MET A 1 -24.48 -8.22 3.60
CA MET A 1 -24.04 -9.54 4.10
C MET A 1 -24.11 -10.66 3.04
N ARG A 2 -25.21 -10.84 2.29
CA ARG A 2 -25.35 -11.91 1.26
C ARG A 2 -24.29 -11.90 0.15
N ALA A 3 -23.89 -10.72 -0.35
CA ALA A 3 -22.87 -10.62 -1.41
C ALA A 3 -21.47 -11.07 -0.95
N TYR A 4 -21.12 -10.82 0.32
CA TYR A 4 -19.81 -11.19 0.88
C TYR A 4 -19.64 -12.70 1.02
N ILE A 5 -20.69 -13.40 1.45
CA ILE A 5 -20.68 -14.86 1.59
C ILE A 5 -20.60 -15.53 0.21
N LYS A 6 -21.33 -15.00 -0.78
CA LYS A 6 -21.31 -15.52 -2.16
C LYS A 6 -19.97 -15.33 -2.87
N ASP A 7 -19.19 -14.32 -2.49
CA ASP A 7 -17.87 -14.05 -3.09
C ASP A 7 -16.74 -14.89 -2.46
N ASN A 8 -16.97 -15.48 -1.27
CA ASN A 8 -15.95 -16.29 -0.58
C ASN A 8 -15.42 -17.48 -1.40
N PRO A 9 -16.24 -18.27 -2.12
CA PRO A 9 -15.74 -19.33 -3.00
C PRO A 9 -14.78 -18.82 -4.08
N ARG A 10 -15.10 -17.70 -4.74
CA ARG A 10 -14.21 -17.06 -5.72
C ARG A 10 -12.90 -16.63 -5.08
N ARG A 11 -12.97 -15.93 -3.94
CA ARG A 11 -11.77 -15.46 -3.23
C ARG A 11 -10.89 -16.61 -2.73
N LEU A 12 -11.48 -17.73 -2.35
CA LEU A 12 -10.74 -18.95 -1.99
C LEU A 12 -10.04 -19.54 -3.21
N ALA A 13 -10.70 -19.61 -4.36
CA ALA A 13 -10.09 -20.09 -5.61
C ALA A 13 -8.92 -19.21 -6.05
N VAL A 14 -9.07 -17.89 -6.03
CA VAL A 14 -7.99 -16.93 -6.34
C VAL A 14 -6.80 -17.08 -5.40
N LYS A 15 -7.05 -17.23 -4.09
CA LYS A 15 -5.97 -17.47 -3.12
C LYS A 15 -5.22 -18.78 -3.37
N ARG A 16 -5.90 -19.81 -3.87
CA ARG A 16 -5.28 -21.09 -4.25
C ARG A 16 -4.48 -20.98 -5.56
N ALA A 17 -4.88 -20.10 -6.47
CA ALA A 17 -4.17 -19.86 -7.72
C ALA A 17 -2.92 -19.00 -7.55
N HIS A 18 -2.93 -18.04 -6.61
CA HIS A 18 -1.82 -17.12 -6.33
C HIS A 18 -1.42 -17.11 -4.85
N PRO A 19 -1.04 -18.27 -4.27
CA PRO A 19 -0.74 -18.36 -2.83
C PRO A 19 0.39 -17.44 -2.40
N GLU A 20 1.34 -17.15 -3.28
CA GLU A 20 2.48 -16.25 -3.07
C GLU A 20 2.06 -14.81 -2.77
N LEU A 21 1.03 -14.30 -3.45
CA LEU A 21 0.54 -12.92 -3.28
C LEU A 21 -0.27 -12.72 -1.99
N PHE A 22 -0.67 -13.81 -1.33
CA PHE A 22 -1.45 -13.78 -0.08
C PHE A 22 -0.69 -14.36 1.12
N ARG A 23 0.59 -14.70 0.96
CA ARG A 23 1.44 -15.15 2.06
C ARG A 23 2.02 -13.94 2.78
N ILE A 24 1.95 -13.97 4.11
CA ILE A 24 2.62 -12.95 4.93
C ILE A 24 4.11 -13.27 4.98
N ILE A 25 4.92 -12.34 4.52
CA ILE A 25 6.37 -12.32 4.72
C ILE A 25 6.61 -11.56 6.02
N ARG A 26 7.18 -12.18 7.06
CA ARG A 26 7.28 -11.55 8.39
C ARG A 26 8.48 -10.61 8.54
N ASN A 27 9.57 -10.90 7.85
CA ASN A 27 10.85 -10.21 8.01
C ASN A 27 11.42 -9.79 6.65
N LEU A 28 10.67 -8.99 5.89
CA LEU A 28 11.15 -8.42 4.64
C LEU A 28 12.08 -7.23 4.96
N SER A 29 13.34 -7.29 4.53
CA SER A 29 14.28 -6.19 4.72
C SER A 29 14.21 -5.22 3.55
N ILE A 30 13.99 -3.93 3.84
CA ILE A 30 13.87 -2.84 2.86
C ILE A 30 14.55 -1.61 3.45
N CYS A 31 15.48 -0.96 2.75
CA CYS A 31 16.21 0.21 3.26
C CYS A 31 16.83 0.01 4.67
N GLY A 32 17.29 -1.19 5.01
CA GLY A 32 17.83 -1.50 6.35
C GLY A 32 16.78 -1.61 7.48
N HIS A 33 15.50 -1.57 7.14
CA HIS A 33 14.38 -1.75 8.05
C HIS A 33 13.68 -3.09 7.81
N THR A 34 13.00 -3.62 8.82
CA THR A 34 12.26 -4.88 8.74
C THR A 34 10.76 -4.61 8.70
N PHE A 35 10.08 -5.18 7.71
CA PHE A 35 8.64 -5.09 7.55
C PHE A 35 7.99 -6.47 7.51
N ALA A 36 6.79 -6.56 8.07
CA ALA A 36 5.85 -7.57 7.61
C ALA A 36 5.27 -7.11 6.27
N ALA A 37 5.07 -8.03 5.34
CA ALA A 37 4.58 -7.71 4.00
C ALA A 37 3.55 -8.74 3.50
N ILE A 38 2.61 -8.27 2.67
CA ILE A 38 1.68 -9.11 1.91
C ILE A 38 1.39 -8.45 0.56
N GLY A 39 1.27 -9.25 -0.50
CA GLY A 39 1.09 -8.76 -1.86
C GLY A 39 2.29 -9.08 -2.73
N ASN A 40 2.62 -8.19 -3.68
CA ASN A 40 3.69 -8.40 -4.65
C ASN A 40 4.98 -7.64 -4.27
N PRO A 41 6.03 -8.32 -3.76
CA PRO A 41 7.30 -7.66 -3.42
C PRO A 41 8.05 -7.07 -4.62
N PHE A 42 7.83 -7.58 -5.84
CA PHE A 42 8.48 -7.06 -7.06
C PHE A 42 8.14 -5.60 -7.36
N LEU A 43 7.11 -5.03 -6.73
CA LEU A 43 6.83 -3.60 -6.81
C LEU A 43 7.95 -2.74 -6.18
N LEU A 44 8.76 -3.31 -5.29
CA LEU A 44 9.93 -2.64 -4.73
C LEU A 44 11.03 -2.44 -5.77
N ASP A 45 11.14 -3.34 -6.75
CA ASP A 45 12.17 -3.29 -7.81
C ASP A 45 11.77 -2.37 -8.98
N ALA A 46 10.64 -1.67 -8.87
CA ALA A 46 10.15 -0.81 -9.96
C ALA A 46 11.04 0.43 -10.13
N PRO A 47 11.57 0.71 -11.33
CA PRO A 47 12.62 1.71 -11.55
C PRO A 47 12.19 3.13 -11.22
N VAL A 48 10.88 3.40 -11.25
CA VAL A 48 10.32 4.68 -10.87
C VAL A 48 9.29 4.46 -9.79
N LYS A 49 9.54 5.07 -8.64
CA LYS A 49 8.60 5.14 -7.52
C LYS A 49 8.21 6.60 -7.29
N ARG A 50 6.96 6.85 -6.90
CA ARG A 50 6.47 8.19 -6.57
C ARG A 50 5.77 8.16 -5.22
N GLN A 51 6.30 8.94 -4.27
CA GLN A 51 5.67 9.09 -2.98
C GLN A 51 4.38 9.91 -3.11
N VAL A 52 3.29 9.39 -2.55
CA VAL A 52 2.06 10.14 -2.34
C VAL A 52 2.17 10.84 -0.99
N GLN A 53 2.56 12.11 -1.03
CA GLN A 53 2.70 12.95 0.16
C GLN A 53 1.81 14.18 0.01
N ILE A 54 0.74 14.26 0.81
CA ILE A 54 -0.24 15.32 0.70
C ILE A 54 -0.44 16.00 2.05
N SER A 55 -0.15 17.30 2.12
CA SER A 55 -0.43 18.12 3.29
C SER A 55 -1.93 18.18 3.58
N ARG A 56 -2.30 18.21 4.87
CA ARG A 56 -3.69 18.38 5.30
C ARG A 56 -4.25 19.77 4.99
N SER A 57 -3.39 20.75 4.76
CA SER A 57 -3.75 22.14 4.45
C SER A 57 -3.74 22.45 2.94
N VAL A 58 -3.62 21.42 2.10
CA VAL A 58 -3.60 21.58 0.64
C VAL A 58 -4.95 22.12 0.16
N THR A 59 -4.94 22.97 -0.86
CA THR A 59 -6.18 23.42 -1.49
C THR A 59 -6.78 22.27 -2.33
N PRO A 60 -8.10 22.28 -2.57
CA PRO A 60 -8.74 21.28 -3.44
C PRO A 60 -8.13 21.22 -4.84
N GLU A 61 -7.75 22.36 -5.41
CA GLU A 61 -7.16 22.46 -6.74
C GLU A 61 -5.76 21.84 -6.79
N ALA A 62 -4.93 22.14 -5.77
CA ALA A 62 -3.60 21.55 -5.66
C ALA A 62 -3.67 20.04 -5.38
N LEU A 63 -4.67 19.57 -4.61
CA LEU A 63 -4.93 18.14 -4.43
C LEU A 63 -5.30 17.46 -5.75
N ALA A 64 -6.20 18.06 -6.53
CA ALA A 64 -6.61 17.53 -7.83
C ALA A 64 -5.44 17.48 -8.83
N ALA A 65 -4.59 18.51 -8.84
CA ALA A 65 -3.39 18.53 -9.68
C ALA A 65 -2.38 17.44 -9.27
N ALA A 66 -2.14 17.27 -7.95
CA ALA A 66 -1.27 16.22 -7.45
C ALA A 66 -1.82 14.81 -7.75
N GLU A 67 -3.13 14.61 -7.60
CA GLU A 67 -3.80 13.36 -7.96
C GLU A 67 -3.62 13.05 -9.45
N ALA A 68 -3.89 14.02 -10.33
CA ALA A 68 -3.72 13.85 -11.77
C ALA A 68 -2.27 13.50 -12.16
N ASP A 69 -1.29 14.20 -11.61
CA ASP A 69 0.14 13.94 -11.87
C ASP A 69 0.58 12.55 -11.40
N LEU A 70 0.21 12.17 -10.17
CA LEU A 70 0.59 10.87 -9.60
C LEU A 70 -0.06 9.71 -10.34
N LEU A 71 -1.35 9.83 -10.69
CA LEU A 71 -2.04 8.80 -11.46
C LEU A 71 -1.48 8.70 -12.89
N ALA A 72 -1.14 9.82 -13.53
CA ALA A 72 -0.48 9.83 -14.83
C ALA A 72 0.89 9.14 -14.78
N ALA A 73 1.71 9.44 -13.77
CA ALA A 73 3.00 8.78 -13.58
C ALA A 73 2.84 7.26 -13.41
N ALA A 74 1.83 6.83 -12.65
CA ALA A 74 1.57 5.42 -12.43
C ALA A 74 1.02 4.69 -13.66
N LEU A 75 0.21 5.37 -14.48
CA LEU A 75 -0.19 4.89 -15.81
C LEU A 75 1.03 4.68 -16.73
N HIS A 76 2.07 5.50 -16.56
CA HIS A 76 3.34 5.38 -17.29
C HIS A 76 4.34 4.42 -16.63
N GLY A 77 3.90 3.60 -15.67
CA GLY A 77 4.69 2.52 -15.07
C GLY A 77 5.37 2.87 -13.76
N ALA A 78 5.15 4.06 -13.18
CA ALA A 78 5.61 4.36 -11.84
C ALA A 78 4.81 3.60 -10.78
N VAL A 79 5.45 3.22 -9.68
CA VAL A 79 4.76 2.65 -8.52
C VAL A 79 4.49 3.73 -7.49
N LEU A 80 3.23 3.88 -7.06
CA LEU A 80 2.89 4.82 -6.01
C LEU A 80 3.23 4.26 -4.63
N VAL A 81 3.79 5.07 -3.75
CA VAL A 81 4.13 4.67 -2.37
C VAL A 81 3.42 5.61 -1.40
N SER A 82 2.58 5.08 -0.50
CA SER A 82 1.84 5.93 0.45
C SER A 82 1.67 5.29 1.82
N PRO A 83 1.90 6.03 2.92
CA PRO A 83 1.53 5.58 4.26
C PRO A 83 0.03 5.80 4.55
N CYS A 84 -0.73 6.42 3.62
CA CYS A 84 -2.18 6.60 3.71
C CYS A 84 -2.64 7.21 5.05
N ILE A 85 -1.91 8.21 5.56
CA ILE A 85 -2.16 8.86 6.85
C ILE A 85 -3.22 9.94 6.66
N SER A 86 -3.00 10.85 5.72
CA SER A 86 -3.86 12.02 5.49
C SER A 86 -5.11 11.67 4.65
N PRO A 87 -6.20 12.47 4.74
CA PRO A 87 -7.35 12.29 3.86
C PRO A 87 -7.00 12.37 2.37
N GLY A 88 -6.09 13.28 1.99
CA GLY A 88 -5.64 13.43 0.60
C GLY A 88 -4.84 12.22 0.11
N GLU A 89 -3.95 11.67 0.93
CA GLU A 89 -3.23 10.43 0.61
C GLU A 89 -4.20 9.25 0.42
N LYS A 90 -5.18 9.11 1.30
CA LYS A 90 -6.22 8.06 1.20
C LYS A 90 -7.07 8.23 -0.06
N GLN A 91 -7.36 9.47 -0.45
CA GLN A 91 -8.09 9.77 -1.69
C GLN A 91 -7.30 9.28 -2.90
N ILE A 92 -6.02 9.66 -3.01
CA ILE A 92 -5.17 9.26 -4.14
C ILE A 92 -4.94 7.74 -4.16
N ALA A 93 -4.69 7.12 -2.99
CA ALA A 93 -4.57 5.66 -2.90
C ALA A 93 -5.85 4.95 -3.35
N ARG A 94 -7.03 5.48 -3.01
CA ARG A 94 -8.30 4.96 -3.48
C ARG A 94 -8.45 5.12 -4.99
N ALA A 95 -8.11 6.29 -5.53
CA ALA A 95 -8.16 6.55 -6.97
C ALA A 95 -7.23 5.60 -7.73
N ALA A 96 -6.01 5.37 -7.24
CA ALA A 96 -5.06 4.42 -7.82
C ALA A 96 -5.60 2.99 -7.83
N LEU A 97 -6.20 2.54 -6.72
CA LEU A 97 -6.82 1.21 -6.65
C LEU A 97 -8.01 1.06 -7.60
N GLN A 98 -8.81 2.12 -7.76
CA GLN A 98 -9.95 2.15 -8.70
C GLN A 98 -9.50 2.17 -10.15
N ALA A 99 -8.43 2.89 -10.46
CA ALA A 99 -7.80 2.95 -11.78
C ALA A 99 -6.88 1.75 -12.06
N GLU A 100 -6.88 0.76 -11.17
CA GLU A 100 -6.10 -0.46 -11.31
C GLU A 100 -4.57 -0.25 -11.42
N LEU A 101 -4.04 0.76 -10.74
CA LEU A 101 -2.62 1.14 -10.79
C LEU A 101 -1.79 0.46 -9.70
N PRO A 102 -0.47 0.31 -9.90
CA PRO A 102 0.42 -0.28 -8.90
C PRO A 102 0.62 0.62 -7.68
N LEU A 103 0.51 0.03 -6.49
CA LEU A 103 0.54 0.76 -5.22
C LEU A 103 1.29 -0.04 -4.13
N ILE A 104 2.13 0.65 -3.38
CA ILE A 104 2.72 0.20 -2.12
C ILE A 104 2.07 1.01 -0.99
N VAL A 105 1.43 0.31 -0.05
CA VAL A 105 0.81 0.93 1.13
C VAL A 105 1.61 0.57 2.37
N ILE A 106 1.98 1.57 3.17
CA ILE A 106 2.63 1.36 4.47
C ILE A 106 1.59 1.55 5.57
N LEU A 107 1.28 0.48 6.29
CA LEU A 107 0.31 0.43 7.36
C LEU A 107 1.01 0.50 8.71
N GLU A 108 0.39 1.19 9.67
CA GLU A 108 0.87 1.19 11.05
C GLU A 108 0.75 -0.20 11.68
N ASN A 109 -0.42 -0.82 11.56
CA ASN A 109 -0.68 -2.09 12.23
C ASN A 109 -0.22 -3.27 11.38
N GLY A 110 0.47 -4.22 12.02
CA GLY A 110 0.90 -5.47 11.40
C GLY A 110 -0.26 -6.39 10.99
N PHE A 111 0.10 -7.54 10.41
CA PHE A 111 -0.88 -8.52 9.93
C PHE A 111 -1.13 -9.63 10.96
N PRO A 112 -2.38 -9.93 11.33
CA PRO A 112 -2.71 -11.13 12.09
C PRO A 112 -2.41 -12.39 11.26
N GLU A 113 -2.28 -13.54 11.91
CA GLU A 113 -1.89 -14.80 11.25
C GLU A 113 -2.82 -15.21 10.08
N LEU A 114 -4.12 -14.97 10.23
CA LEU A 114 -5.13 -15.24 9.20
C LEU A 114 -5.58 -13.98 8.46
N TYR A 115 -4.67 -13.03 8.24
CA TYR A 115 -5.00 -11.78 7.57
C TYR A 115 -5.58 -12.01 6.18
N LYS A 116 -6.68 -11.30 5.89
CA LYS A 116 -7.33 -11.28 4.59
C LYS A 116 -7.54 -9.82 4.19
N PRO A 117 -6.91 -9.34 3.11
CA PRO A 117 -7.09 -7.96 2.68
C PRO A 117 -8.57 -7.61 2.43
N PRO A 118 -8.97 -6.35 2.67
CA PRO A 118 -10.30 -5.86 2.30
C PRO A 118 -10.51 -5.96 0.78
N LYS A 119 -11.75 -5.86 0.29
CA LYS A 119 -12.11 -6.25 -1.09
C LYS A 119 -11.19 -5.62 -2.17
N SER A 120 -11.04 -4.29 -2.19
CA SER A 120 -10.21 -3.59 -3.18
C SER A 120 -8.74 -4.02 -3.11
N TYR A 121 -8.21 -4.18 -1.90
CA TYR A 121 -6.83 -4.62 -1.71
C TYR A 121 -6.65 -6.08 -2.10
N PHE A 122 -7.66 -6.93 -1.85
CA PHE A 122 -7.61 -8.33 -2.23
C PHE A 122 -7.54 -8.50 -3.75
N ASP A 123 -8.38 -7.77 -4.49
CA ASP A 123 -8.38 -7.85 -5.95
C ASP A 123 -7.07 -7.25 -6.52
N ALA A 124 -6.55 -6.17 -5.93
CA ALA A 124 -5.25 -5.60 -6.33
C ALA A 124 -4.06 -6.53 -5.99
N CYS A 125 -4.06 -7.19 -4.83
CA CYS A 125 -3.08 -8.21 -4.48
C CYS A 125 -3.16 -9.40 -5.45
N ALA A 126 -4.37 -9.88 -5.77
CA ALA A 126 -4.56 -10.98 -6.72
C ALA A 126 -4.00 -10.64 -8.11
N ALA A 127 -4.10 -9.38 -8.53
CA ALA A 127 -3.57 -8.90 -9.79
C ALA A 127 -2.07 -8.57 -9.75
N GLY A 128 -1.39 -8.74 -8.60
CA GLY A 128 0.02 -8.40 -8.45
C GLY A 128 0.32 -6.89 -8.41
N ARG A 129 -0.69 -6.05 -8.19
CA ARG A 129 -0.60 -4.57 -8.26
C ARG A 129 -0.55 -3.90 -6.89
N LEU A 130 -0.52 -4.67 -5.82
CA LEU A 130 -0.48 -4.13 -4.47
C LEU A 130 0.59 -4.83 -3.63
N LEU A 131 1.35 -4.03 -2.89
CA LEU A 131 2.17 -4.48 -1.77
C LEU A 131 1.75 -3.71 -0.52
N MET A 132 1.53 -4.43 0.57
CA MET A 132 1.22 -3.85 1.87
C MET A 132 2.40 -4.12 2.78
N LEU A 133 2.94 -3.08 3.40
CA LEU A 133 4.05 -3.13 4.33
C LEU A 133 3.57 -2.72 5.72
N ALA A 134 4.07 -3.37 6.77
CA ALA A 134 3.82 -2.97 8.14
C ALA A 134 5.13 -3.06 8.95
N PRO A 135 5.64 -1.94 9.47
CA PRO A 135 6.90 -1.91 10.21
C PRO A 135 6.73 -2.38 11.67
N TRP A 136 5.50 -2.42 12.18
CA TRP A 136 5.22 -2.78 13.57
C TRP A 136 4.37 -4.06 13.69
N PRO A 137 4.46 -4.78 14.81
CA PRO A 137 3.65 -5.96 15.06
C PRO A 137 2.15 -5.67 15.08
N HIS A 138 1.34 -6.70 14.79
CA HIS A 138 -0.11 -6.59 14.90
C HIS A 138 -0.54 -6.36 16.36
N HIS A 139 -1.35 -5.34 16.59
CA HIS A 139 -2.04 -5.10 17.85
C HIS A 139 -3.57 -5.04 17.63
N SER A 140 -4.31 -5.46 18.65
CA SER A 140 -5.78 -5.51 18.62
C SER A 140 -6.43 -4.21 19.11
N ASP A 141 -5.64 -3.30 19.66
CA ASP A 141 -6.13 -2.06 20.26
C ASP A 141 -6.41 -1.01 19.20
N ARG A 142 -7.52 -0.30 19.33
CA ARG A 142 -7.84 0.80 18.42
C ARG A 142 -7.07 2.05 18.85
N ARG A 143 -5.80 2.16 18.44
CA ARG A 143 -4.93 3.30 18.74
C ARG A 143 -4.91 4.29 17.57
N SER A 144 -4.99 5.57 17.88
CA SER A 144 -4.71 6.61 16.91
C SER A 144 -3.20 6.70 16.69
N LEU A 145 -2.79 6.86 15.43
CA LEU A 145 -1.41 7.14 15.05
C LEU A 145 -0.88 8.36 15.81
N THR A 146 0.24 8.19 16.52
CA THR A 146 0.94 9.33 17.13
C THR A 146 1.63 10.16 16.03
N ARG A 147 1.98 11.41 16.35
CA ARG A 147 2.75 12.26 15.44
C ARG A 147 4.09 11.61 15.06
N GLU A 148 4.76 11.00 16.04
CA GLU A 148 6.03 10.32 15.83
C GLU A 148 5.87 9.15 14.85
N GLN A 149 4.89 8.27 15.07
CA GLN A 149 4.60 7.17 14.14
C GLN A 149 4.26 7.67 12.73
N CYS A 150 3.53 8.78 12.60
CA CYS A 150 3.26 9.38 11.29
C CYS A 150 4.55 9.81 10.59
N LEU A 151 5.48 10.44 11.32
CA LEU A 151 6.77 10.86 10.77
C LEU A 151 7.63 9.66 10.35
N THR A 152 7.63 8.60 11.17
CA THR A 152 8.34 7.36 10.83
C THR A 152 7.78 6.72 9.56
N LEU A 153 6.46 6.61 9.43
CA LEU A 153 5.81 6.07 8.22
C LEU A 153 6.11 6.91 6.98
N ASN A 154 6.12 8.24 7.12
CA ASN A 154 6.51 9.14 6.03
C ASN A 154 7.97 8.93 5.61
N SER A 155 8.87 8.76 6.58
CA SER A 155 10.28 8.48 6.31
C SER A 155 10.46 7.14 5.60
N PHE A 156 9.73 6.09 5.99
CA PHE A 156 9.77 4.82 5.25
C PHE A 156 9.30 4.98 3.81
N ALA A 157 8.22 5.73 3.56
CA ALA A 157 7.73 5.96 2.21
C ALA A 157 8.73 6.76 1.35
N GLU A 158 9.43 7.71 1.95
CA GLU A 158 10.50 8.48 1.31
C GLU A 158 11.69 7.59 0.95
N GLN A 159 12.19 6.80 1.91
CA GLN A 159 13.33 5.90 1.71
C GLN A 159 13.04 4.86 0.61
N ILE A 160 11.88 4.20 0.65
CA ILE A 160 11.45 3.23 -0.37
C ILE A 160 11.39 3.88 -1.76
N THR A 161 11.00 5.15 -1.84
CA THR A 161 10.96 5.87 -3.11
C THR A 161 12.36 6.20 -3.65
N GLN A 162 13.34 6.38 -2.77
CA GLN A 162 14.70 6.80 -3.10
C GLN A 162 15.70 5.66 -3.31
N GLU A 163 15.41 4.43 -2.86
CA GLU A 163 16.32 3.27 -2.88
C GLU A 163 16.92 2.98 -4.28
N ASP A 164 16.17 3.28 -5.35
CA ASP A 164 16.61 3.06 -6.75
C ASP A 164 17.48 4.18 -7.35
N ASN A 165 17.63 5.31 -6.66
CA ASN A 165 18.40 6.45 -7.17
C ASN A 165 19.91 6.36 -6.85
N THR A 166 20.39 5.20 -6.40
CA THR A 166 21.81 4.98 -6.17
C THR A 166 22.44 4.40 -7.45
N PRO A 167 23.31 5.14 -8.16
CA PRO A 167 24.00 4.66 -9.37
C PRO A 167 25.00 3.53 -9.09
#